data_AF-A0A537NWF6-F1
#
_entry.id   AF-A0A537NWF6-F1
#
_cell.length_a   1.000
_cell.length_b   1.000
_cell.length_c   1.000
_cell.angle_alpha   90.00
_cell.angle_beta   90.00
_cell.angle_gamma   90.00
#
_symmetry.space_group_name_H-M   'P 1'
#
loop_
_entity.id
_entity.type
_entity.pdbx_description
1 polymer ?
#
loop_
_entity_poly.entity_id
_entity_poly.type
_entity_poly.pdbx_seq_one_letter_code
_entity_poly.pdbx_strand_id
1 'polypeptide(L)'
;MCEAGRIRHHLKNNLFKPNATILLVGFQATGTLGRLLEDGAPSVKIHGEEVKVRAAIRRFEDYSGHADGPELLQWLRERLPIAKMVFLTHGEEEGQVAMANNMVSATIMTAERIERPRLDDIYDLTGDMPVHLAAETKPRISPDNLARPDWHNELAELVLDINDEVGKAADEKARAVIIRRLKRALEEANGPMPLPPNGSQKGRDEGRGGARGFDEG
;
A
#
# COMPACT_ATOMS: atom_id res chain seq x y z
N MET A 1 -14.35 5.35 3.10
CA MET A 1 -13.43 4.20 3.22
C MET A 1 -13.92 3.09 4.15
N CYS A 2 -14.81 3.34 5.12
CA CYS A 2 -15.45 2.28 5.94
C CYS A 2 -14.51 1.41 6.81
N GLU A 3 -13.25 1.79 6.96
CA GLU A 3 -12.22 0.99 7.64
C GLU A 3 -12.35 0.90 9.16
N ALA A 4 -12.87 1.93 9.82
CA ALA A 4 -12.82 2.03 11.26
C ALA A 4 -14.00 2.79 11.88
N GLY A 5 -14.18 2.60 13.18
CA GLY A 5 -15.17 3.30 13.98
C GLY A 5 -16.60 2.76 13.82
N ARG A 6 -17.57 3.61 14.16
CA ARG A 6 -18.99 3.23 14.27
C ARG A 6 -19.57 2.66 12.97
N ILE A 7 -19.04 3.08 11.83
CA ILE A 7 -19.52 2.62 10.52
C ILE A 7 -19.41 1.10 10.36
N ARG A 8 -18.37 0.45 10.92
CA ARG A 8 -18.25 -1.02 10.87
C ARG A 8 -19.41 -1.74 11.55
N HIS A 9 -19.88 -1.21 12.69
CA HIS A 9 -21.05 -1.75 13.38
C HIS A 9 -22.33 -1.55 12.57
N HIS A 10 -22.51 -0.37 11.97
CA HIS A 10 -23.65 -0.11 11.09
C HIS A 10 -23.65 -1.01 9.85
N LEU A 11 -22.48 -1.24 9.24
CA LEU A 11 -22.33 -2.14 8.10
C LEU A 11 -22.64 -3.59 8.49
N LYS A 12 -22.05 -4.09 9.59
CA LYS A 12 -22.34 -5.43 10.11
C LYS A 12 -23.84 -5.65 10.33
N ASN A 13 -24.54 -4.64 10.86
CA ASN A 13 -25.95 -4.72 11.20
C ASN A 13 -26.91 -4.55 10.00
N ASN A 14 -26.43 -4.12 8.84
CA ASN A 14 -27.31 -3.77 7.71
C ASN A 14 -26.93 -4.42 6.38
N LEU A 15 -25.67 -4.81 6.15
CA LEU A 15 -25.23 -5.37 4.87
C LEU A 15 -26.02 -6.61 4.44
N PHE A 16 -26.46 -7.44 5.39
CA PHE A 16 -27.24 -8.66 5.10
C PHE A 16 -28.73 -8.39 4.79
N LYS A 17 -29.19 -7.15 4.93
CA LYS A 17 -30.61 -6.78 4.76
C LYS A 17 -30.85 -6.33 3.32
N PRO A 18 -31.72 -7.01 2.55
CA PRO A 18 -31.96 -6.65 1.15
C PRO A 18 -32.73 -5.34 0.96
N ASN A 19 -33.39 -4.84 2.01
CA ASN A 19 -34.10 -3.56 2.01
C ASN A 19 -33.23 -2.39 2.49
N ALA A 20 -31.95 -2.62 2.80
CA ALA A 20 -31.02 -1.56 3.17
C ALA A 20 -30.25 -1.07 1.94
N THR A 21 -29.87 0.21 1.96
CA THR A 21 -28.96 0.82 0.99
C THR A 21 -27.74 1.38 1.72
N ILE A 22 -26.55 1.02 1.27
CA ILE A 22 -25.30 1.65 1.70
C ILE A 22 -24.91 2.66 0.62
N LEU A 23 -24.97 3.94 0.97
CA LEU A 23 -24.60 5.04 0.08
C LEU A 23 -23.18 5.51 0.41
N LEU A 24 -22.26 5.29 -0.54
CA LEU A 24 -20.88 5.76 -0.47
C LEU A 24 -20.81 7.15 -1.09
N VAL A 25 -20.50 8.16 -0.28
CA VAL A 25 -20.56 9.60 -0.66
C VAL A 25 -19.20 10.25 -0.89
N GLY A 26 -18.16 9.44 -1.09
CA GLY A 26 -16.80 9.94 -1.31
C GLY A 26 -15.87 8.86 -1.84
N PHE A 27 -14.63 9.23 -2.10
CA PHE A 27 -13.62 8.34 -2.66
C PHE A 27 -13.34 7.13 -1.75
N GLN A 28 -13.17 5.95 -2.35
CA GLN A 28 -12.77 4.72 -1.68
C GLN A 28 -11.44 4.26 -2.27
N ALA A 29 -10.35 4.40 -1.51
CA ALA A 29 -9.07 3.90 -2.01
C ALA A 29 -9.03 2.38 -2.04
N THR A 30 -8.22 1.88 -2.96
CA THR A 30 -7.86 0.48 -3.12
C THR A 30 -7.45 -0.16 -1.79
N GLY A 31 -7.93 -1.38 -1.56
CA GLY A 31 -7.66 -2.14 -0.33
C GLY A 31 -8.60 -1.84 0.85
N THR A 32 -9.48 -0.84 0.75
CA THR A 32 -10.45 -0.56 1.82
C THR A 32 -11.73 -1.39 1.69
N LEU A 33 -12.40 -1.68 2.81
CA LEU A 33 -13.73 -2.26 2.89
C LEU A 33 -14.74 -1.47 2.06
N GLY A 34 -14.64 -0.14 2.07
CA GLY A 34 -15.48 0.70 1.25
C GLY A 34 -15.31 0.42 -0.25
N ARG A 35 -14.06 0.20 -0.70
CA ARG A 35 -13.76 -0.16 -2.09
C ARG A 35 -14.23 -1.57 -2.42
N LEU A 36 -14.04 -2.55 -1.54
CA LEU A 36 -14.58 -3.91 -1.72
C LEU A 36 -16.10 -3.91 -1.90
N LEU A 37 -16.82 -3.08 -1.13
CA LEU A 37 -18.27 -2.94 -1.26
C LEU A 37 -18.65 -2.26 -2.59
N GLU A 38 -17.91 -1.22 -2.98
CA GLU A 38 -18.10 -0.51 -4.25
C GLU A 38 -17.88 -1.43 -5.46
N ASP A 39 -16.85 -2.28 -5.41
CA ASP A 39 -16.52 -3.26 -6.45
C ASP A 39 -17.52 -4.45 -6.49
N GLY A 40 -18.48 -4.49 -5.57
CA GLY A 40 -19.59 -5.45 -5.58
C GLY A 40 -19.30 -6.79 -4.90
N ALA A 41 -18.41 -6.83 -3.90
CA ALA A 41 -18.12 -8.05 -3.16
C ALA A 41 -19.40 -8.69 -2.57
N PRO A 42 -19.63 -10.01 -2.80
CA PRO A 42 -20.85 -10.69 -2.33
C PRO A 42 -20.84 -10.98 -0.82
N SER A 43 -19.67 -11.00 -0.19
CA SER A 43 -19.49 -11.04 1.26
C SER A 43 -18.24 -10.27 1.66
N VAL A 44 -18.22 -9.79 2.90
CA VAL A 44 -17.09 -9.05 3.49
C VAL A 44 -16.90 -9.48 4.94
N LYS A 45 -15.68 -9.34 5.47
CA LYS A 45 -15.38 -9.67 6.88
C LYS A 45 -15.38 -8.42 7.76
N ILE A 46 -16.21 -8.42 8.79
CA ILE A 46 -16.30 -7.31 9.74
C ILE A 46 -16.22 -7.85 11.17
N HIS A 47 -15.22 -7.40 11.93
CA HIS A 47 -14.96 -7.86 13.31
C HIS A 47 -14.82 -9.39 13.43
N GLY A 48 -14.13 -10.01 12.46
CA GLY A 48 -13.91 -11.45 12.47
C GLY A 48 -15.06 -12.29 11.89
N GLU A 49 -16.22 -11.70 11.65
CA GLU A 49 -17.39 -12.40 11.12
C GLU A 49 -17.59 -12.12 9.63
N GLU A 50 -17.97 -13.16 8.89
CA GLU A 50 -18.39 -13.01 7.50
C GLU A 50 -19.81 -12.44 7.43
N VAL A 51 -20.00 -11.39 6.65
CA VAL A 51 -21.28 -10.72 6.44
C VAL A 51 -21.61 -10.76 4.96
N LYS A 52 -22.73 -11.40 4.60
CA LYS A 52 -23.24 -11.40 3.22
C LYS A 52 -23.72 -10.00 2.84
N VAL A 53 -23.35 -9.56 1.64
CA VAL A 53 -23.78 -8.29 1.06
C VAL A 53 -25.05 -8.54 0.27
N ARG A 54 -26.19 -8.19 0.86
CA ARG A 54 -27.52 -8.21 0.23
C ARG A 54 -28.10 -6.80 0.09
N ALA A 55 -27.61 -5.87 0.90
CA ALA A 55 -27.95 -4.47 0.80
C ALA A 55 -27.55 -3.91 -0.58
N ALA A 56 -28.31 -2.94 -1.07
CA ALA A 56 -27.96 -2.22 -2.28
C ALA A 56 -26.75 -1.33 -2.00
N ILE A 57 -25.66 -1.50 -2.75
CA ILE A 57 -24.53 -0.56 -2.71
C ILE A 57 -24.76 0.51 -3.78
N ARG A 58 -24.63 1.77 -3.40
CA ARG A 58 -24.77 2.93 -4.29
C ARG A 58 -23.64 3.90 -4.02
N ARG A 59 -23.20 4.59 -5.07
CA ARG A 59 -22.22 5.68 -5.00
C ARG A 59 -22.88 6.99 -5.37
N PHE A 60 -22.49 8.05 -4.68
CA PHE A 60 -22.86 9.42 -5.00
C PHE A 60 -21.60 10.28 -5.01
N GLU A 61 -21.29 10.88 -6.15
CA GLU A 61 -20.00 11.52 -6.41
C GLU A 61 -19.97 12.99 -5.98
N ASP A 62 -21.11 13.69 -6.04
CA ASP A 62 -21.21 15.14 -5.84
C ASP A 62 -20.93 15.63 -4.40
N TYR A 63 -20.74 14.73 -3.44
CA TYR A 63 -20.42 15.07 -2.04
C TYR A 63 -18.96 14.81 -1.66
N SER A 64 -18.09 14.45 -2.61
CA SER A 64 -16.68 14.14 -2.32
C SER A 64 -15.89 15.36 -1.81
N GLY A 65 -16.37 16.58 -2.08
CA GLY A 65 -15.66 17.84 -1.76
C GLY A 65 -14.40 18.05 -2.59
N HIS A 66 -14.09 17.14 -3.51
CA HIS A 66 -13.01 17.28 -4.48
C HIS A 66 -13.58 17.82 -5.79
N ALA A 67 -12.85 18.75 -6.41
CA ALA A 67 -13.20 19.26 -7.72
C ALA A 67 -12.99 18.17 -8.77
N ASP A 68 -13.95 18.02 -9.67
CA ASP A 68 -13.86 17.05 -10.76
C ASP A 68 -12.79 17.49 -11.78
N GLY A 69 -12.36 16.54 -12.62
CA GLY A 69 -11.34 16.80 -13.65
C GLY A 69 -11.60 18.06 -14.49
N PRO A 70 -12.81 18.25 -15.05
CA PRO A 70 -13.16 19.46 -15.80
C PRO A 70 -13.10 20.75 -14.96
N GLU A 71 -13.51 20.70 -13.69
CA GLU A 71 -13.46 21.85 -12.79
C GLU A 71 -12.02 22.25 -12.46
N LEU A 72 -11.15 21.27 -12.22
CA LEU A 72 -9.71 21.52 -12.04
C LEU A 72 -9.05 22.13 -13.29
N LEU A 73 -9.43 21.67 -14.49
CA LEU A 73 -8.94 22.26 -15.74
C LEU A 73 -9.42 23.70 -15.90
N GLN A 74 -10.69 23.97 -15.58
CA GLN A 74 -11.23 25.33 -15.62
C GLN A 74 -10.52 26.23 -14.61
N TRP A 75 -10.32 25.74 -13.39
CA TRP A 75 -9.58 26.43 -12.34
C TRP A 75 -8.13 26.76 -12.76
N LEU A 76 -7.46 25.86 -13.48
CA LEU A 76 -6.12 26.11 -14.03
C LEU A 76 -6.15 27.17 -15.14
N ARG A 77 -7.13 27.14 -16.04
CA ARG A 77 -7.25 28.14 -17.13
C ARG A 77 -7.36 29.56 -16.60
N GLU A 78 -8.12 29.77 -15.53
CA GLU A 78 -8.32 31.07 -14.90
C GLU A 78 -7.03 31.63 -14.26
N ARG A 79 -5.99 30.81 -14.09
CA ARG A 79 -4.70 31.18 -13.49
C ARG A 79 -3.57 31.33 -14.50
N LEU A 80 -3.88 31.23 -15.79
CA LEU A 80 -2.88 31.46 -16.84
C LEU A 80 -2.47 32.94 -16.89
N PRO A 81 -1.18 33.23 -17.19
CA PRO A 81 -0.11 32.28 -17.47
C PRO A 81 0.51 31.68 -16.20
N ILE A 82 0.73 30.37 -16.19
CA ILE A 82 1.53 29.71 -15.16
C ILE A 82 3.00 29.81 -15.57
N ALA A 83 3.80 30.53 -14.79
CA ALA A 83 5.14 30.94 -15.19
C ALA A 83 6.13 29.77 -15.35
N LYS A 84 6.09 28.80 -14.43
CA LYS A 84 7.12 27.77 -14.29
C LYS A 84 6.59 26.37 -14.63
N MET A 85 5.97 25.69 -13.67
CA MET A 85 5.61 24.27 -13.74
C MET A 85 4.39 23.98 -12.86
N VAL A 86 3.65 22.91 -13.17
CA VAL A 86 2.57 22.36 -12.34
C VAL A 86 2.99 21.00 -11.80
N PHE A 87 2.84 20.82 -10.50
CA PHE A 87 3.04 19.54 -9.83
C PHE A 87 1.69 18.87 -9.55
N LEU A 88 1.47 17.69 -10.13
CA LEU A 88 0.30 16.87 -9.84
C LEU A 88 0.62 15.96 -8.66
N THR A 89 -0.12 16.14 -7.58
CA THR A 89 0.02 15.36 -6.35
C THR A 89 -1.34 14.82 -5.92
N HIS A 90 -1.33 13.86 -4.99
CA HIS A 90 -2.55 13.36 -4.32
C HIS A 90 -3.64 12.88 -5.29
N GLY A 91 -3.39 11.75 -5.94
CA GLY A 91 -4.33 11.06 -6.82
C GLY A 91 -3.76 9.71 -7.24
N GLU A 92 -4.60 8.80 -7.72
CA GLU A 92 -4.15 7.54 -8.31
C GLU A 92 -3.35 7.81 -9.59
N GLU A 93 -2.43 6.89 -9.94
CA GLU A 93 -1.52 7.07 -11.07
C GLU A 93 -2.28 7.33 -12.38
N GLU A 94 -3.33 6.56 -12.63
CA GLU A 94 -4.18 6.69 -13.81
C GLU A 94 -4.86 8.06 -13.86
N GLY A 95 -5.34 8.55 -12.72
CA GLY A 95 -5.97 9.87 -12.60
C GLY A 95 -4.98 11.00 -12.88
N GLN A 96 -3.75 10.90 -12.36
CA GLN A 96 -2.70 11.87 -12.61
C GLN A 96 -2.25 11.87 -14.08
N VAL A 97 -2.11 10.69 -14.70
CA VAL A 97 -1.82 10.55 -16.14
C VAL A 97 -2.91 11.21 -16.97
N ALA A 98 -4.17 10.92 -16.67
CA ALA A 98 -5.32 11.48 -17.39
C ALA A 98 -5.35 13.01 -17.25
N MET A 99 -5.14 13.56 -16.05
CA MET A 99 -5.09 15.00 -15.82
C MET A 99 -3.96 15.67 -16.62
N ALA A 100 -2.74 15.10 -16.59
CA ALA A 100 -1.60 15.62 -17.35
C ALA A 100 -1.91 15.68 -18.85
N ASN A 101 -2.45 14.59 -19.42
CA ASN A 101 -2.85 14.54 -20.82
C ASN A 101 -3.91 15.60 -21.14
N ASN A 102 -4.91 15.74 -20.28
CA ASN A 102 -5.97 16.74 -20.45
C ASN A 102 -5.43 18.18 -20.42
N MET A 103 -4.46 18.49 -19.56
CA MET A 103 -3.82 19.81 -19.50
C MET A 103 -3.07 20.13 -20.81
N VAL A 104 -2.38 19.15 -21.38
CA VAL A 104 -1.69 19.28 -22.68
C VAL A 104 -2.71 19.48 -23.80
N SER A 105 -3.72 18.61 -23.90
CA SER A 105 -4.77 18.73 -24.92
C SER A 105 -5.56 20.04 -24.82
N ALA A 106 -5.79 20.54 -23.60
CA ALA A 106 -6.45 21.82 -23.35
C ALA A 106 -5.55 23.04 -23.59
N THR A 107 -4.29 22.86 -24.00
CA THR A 107 -3.31 23.94 -24.19
C THR A 107 -3.11 24.80 -22.93
N ILE A 108 -3.25 24.18 -21.75
CA ILE A 108 -3.00 24.85 -20.46
C ILE A 108 -1.51 24.87 -20.15
N MET A 109 -0.82 23.76 -20.44
CA MET A 109 0.59 23.56 -20.13
C MET A 109 1.22 22.59 -21.13
N THR A 110 2.50 22.72 -21.42
CA THR A 110 3.23 21.71 -22.21
C THR A 110 3.65 20.54 -21.32
N ALA A 111 3.87 19.37 -21.91
CA ALA A 111 4.17 18.14 -21.17
C ALA A 111 5.43 18.28 -20.30
N GLU A 112 6.42 19.06 -20.73
CA GLU A 112 7.69 19.30 -20.02
C GLU A 112 7.54 20.17 -18.77
N ARG A 113 6.39 20.81 -18.61
CA ARG A 113 6.07 21.69 -17.48
C ARG A 113 4.99 21.08 -16.56
N ILE A 114 4.71 19.79 -16.71
CA ILE A 114 3.82 19.03 -15.84
C ILE A 114 4.63 17.93 -15.17
N GLU A 115 4.76 18.00 -13.86
CA GLU A 115 5.56 17.05 -13.08
C GLU A 115 4.66 16.22 -12.16
N ARG A 116 4.99 14.94 -11.99
CA ARG A 116 4.30 14.01 -11.07
C ARG A 116 5.32 13.51 -10.03
N PRO A 117 5.55 14.28 -8.94
CA PRO A 117 6.51 13.91 -7.91
C PRO A 117 6.20 12.56 -7.30
N ARG A 118 7.24 11.80 -7.00
CA ARG A 118 7.18 10.61 -6.17
C ARG A 118 7.39 10.98 -4.71
N LEU A 119 7.06 10.03 -3.83
CA LEU A 119 7.32 10.19 -2.41
C LEU A 119 8.83 10.39 -2.18
N ASP A 120 9.15 11.38 -1.36
CA ASP A 120 10.51 11.79 -1.02
C ASP A 120 11.31 12.48 -2.16
N ASP A 121 10.70 12.81 -3.30
CA ASP A 121 11.36 13.68 -4.30
C ASP A 121 11.58 15.10 -3.74
N ILE A 122 12.76 15.66 -4.02
CA ILE A 122 13.14 17.02 -3.63
C ILE A 122 13.32 17.86 -4.89
N TYR A 123 12.71 19.05 -4.90
CA TYR A 123 12.87 20.02 -5.99
C TYR A 123 13.38 21.36 -5.45
N ASP A 124 14.36 21.94 -6.13
CA ASP A 124 14.75 23.34 -5.94
C ASP A 124 13.85 24.23 -6.80
N LEU A 125 13.18 25.19 -6.16
CA LEU A 125 12.25 26.12 -6.79
C LEU A 125 12.82 27.54 -6.95
N THR A 126 14.06 27.77 -6.52
CA THR A 126 14.69 29.09 -6.46
C THR A 126 15.15 29.61 -7.82
N GLY A 127 15.50 28.71 -8.74
CA GLY A 127 15.87 29.04 -10.12
C GLY A 127 14.68 29.40 -11.03
N ASP A 128 14.97 29.67 -12.31
CA ASP A 128 13.93 29.99 -13.31
C ASP A 128 12.94 28.85 -13.53
N MET A 129 13.42 27.61 -13.50
CA MET A 129 12.62 26.39 -13.57
C MET A 129 12.89 25.51 -12.34
N PRO A 130 11.86 24.79 -11.83
CA PRO A 130 12.08 23.78 -10.83
C PRO A 130 13.08 22.72 -11.31
N VAL A 131 14.04 22.38 -10.46
CA VAL A 131 15.05 21.35 -10.74
C VAL A 131 14.89 20.22 -9.74
N HIS A 132 14.71 19.00 -10.22
CA HIS A 132 14.75 17.81 -9.37
C HIS A 132 16.16 17.61 -8.82
N LEU A 133 16.28 17.61 -7.49
CA LEU A 133 17.54 17.38 -6.79
C LEU A 133 17.73 15.86 -6.64
N ALA A 134 18.38 15.26 -7.62
CA ALA A 134 18.47 13.80 -7.81
C ALA A 134 19.23 12.99 -6.73
N ALA A 135 19.62 13.54 -5.57
CA ALA A 135 20.36 12.77 -4.57
C ALA A 135 20.21 13.30 -3.14
N GLU A 136 19.55 12.52 -2.26
CA GLU A 136 19.90 12.25 -0.84
C GLU A 136 18.77 11.60 -0.02
N THR A 137 17.65 11.22 -0.61
CA THR A 137 16.64 10.48 0.14
C THR A 137 16.91 8.99 0.01
N LYS A 138 17.40 8.34 1.08
CA LYS A 138 16.99 6.95 1.31
C LYS A 138 15.47 7.00 1.35
N PRO A 139 14.74 6.43 0.37
CA PRO A 139 13.29 6.44 0.40
C PRO A 139 12.88 5.91 1.76
N ARG A 140 12.01 6.62 2.49
CA ARG A 140 11.50 6.14 3.79
C ARG A 140 10.80 4.80 3.63
N ILE A 141 10.35 4.51 2.41
CA ILE A 141 9.67 3.30 1.97
C ILE A 141 10.29 2.88 0.63
N SER A 142 10.79 1.64 0.52
CA SER A 142 11.30 1.11 -0.75
C SER A 142 10.23 1.23 -1.85
N PRO A 143 10.56 1.57 -3.11
CA PRO A 143 9.61 1.58 -4.23
C PRO A 143 8.82 0.26 -4.37
N ASP A 144 9.41 -0.86 -3.97
CA ASP A 144 8.75 -2.18 -3.94
C ASP A 144 7.55 -2.23 -2.98
N ASN A 145 7.49 -1.38 -1.96
CA ASN A 145 6.41 -1.32 -0.98
C ASN A 145 5.26 -0.38 -1.38
N LEU A 146 5.43 0.44 -2.43
CA LEU A 146 4.39 1.37 -2.92
C LEU A 146 3.40 0.68 -3.88
N ALA A 147 3.80 -0.42 -4.52
CA ALA A 147 2.99 -1.18 -5.46
C ALA A 147 2.58 -2.58 -4.95
N ARG A 148 3.05 -2.99 -3.77
CA ARG A 148 2.56 -4.19 -3.08
C ARG A 148 1.37 -3.82 -2.21
N PRO A 149 0.37 -4.70 -2.05
CA PRO A 149 -0.57 -4.55 -0.96
C PRO A 149 0.26 -4.32 0.30
N ASP A 150 -0.01 -3.24 1.04
CA ASP A 150 0.60 -2.98 2.34
C ASP A 150 0.69 -4.32 3.11
N TRP A 151 1.74 -4.59 3.88
CA TRP A 151 1.84 -5.84 4.65
C TRP A 151 0.58 -6.09 5.49
N HIS A 152 -0.12 -5.01 5.86
CA HIS A 152 -1.45 -5.02 6.45
C HIS A 152 -2.50 -5.72 5.57
N ASN A 153 -2.53 -5.44 4.26
CA ASN A 153 -3.40 -6.07 3.27
C ASN A 153 -2.99 -7.51 2.96
N GLU A 154 -1.68 -7.80 2.79
CA GLU A 154 -1.19 -9.18 2.61
C GLU A 154 -1.53 -10.05 3.83
N LEU A 155 -1.38 -9.51 5.04
CA LEU A 155 -1.81 -10.17 6.27
C LEU A 155 -3.33 -10.33 6.34
N ALA A 156 -4.10 -9.33 5.90
CA ALA A 156 -5.55 -9.43 5.87
C ALA A 156 -6.01 -10.53 4.91
N GLU A 157 -5.43 -10.63 3.72
CA GLU A 157 -5.67 -11.67 2.73
C GLU A 157 -5.27 -13.05 3.26
N LEU A 158 -4.06 -13.19 3.81
CA LEU A 158 -3.61 -14.44 4.43
C LEU A 158 -4.53 -14.90 5.56
N VAL A 159 -4.99 -13.97 6.41
CA VAL A 159 -5.93 -14.28 7.48
C VAL A 159 -7.29 -14.71 6.91
N LEU A 160 -7.75 -14.14 5.80
CA LEU A 160 -8.97 -14.59 5.12
C LEU A 160 -8.79 -16.00 4.56
N ASP A 161 -7.70 -16.27 3.85
CA ASP A 161 -7.38 -17.57 3.26
C ASP A 161 -7.28 -18.67 4.33
N ILE A 162 -6.60 -18.39 5.45
CA ILE A 162 -6.51 -19.31 6.58
C ILE A 162 -7.90 -19.64 7.12
N ASN A 163 -8.77 -18.65 7.27
CA ASN A 163 -10.10 -18.87 7.82
C ASN A 163 -11.01 -19.63 6.85
N ASP A 164 -10.90 -19.37 5.54
CA ASP A 164 -11.62 -20.11 4.51
C ASP A 164 -11.17 -21.58 4.47
N GLU A 165 -9.87 -21.84 4.49
CA GLU A 165 -9.32 -23.20 4.46
C GLU A 165 -9.66 -24.00 5.73
N VAL A 166 -9.65 -23.36 6.91
CA VAL A 166 -10.14 -23.97 8.16
C VAL A 166 -11.66 -24.18 8.10
N GLY A 167 -12.41 -23.26 7.47
CA GLY A 167 -13.85 -23.37 7.30
C GLY A 167 -14.28 -24.54 6.41
N LYS A 168 -13.55 -24.78 5.32
CA LYS A 168 -13.77 -25.88 4.35
C LYS A 168 -13.49 -27.28 4.91
N ALA A 169 -12.74 -27.38 6.00
CA ALA A 169 -12.42 -28.67 6.59
C ALA A 169 -13.68 -29.44 7.03
N ALA A 170 -13.74 -30.71 6.61
CA ALA A 170 -14.93 -31.56 6.71
C ALA A 170 -15.31 -31.91 8.16
N ASP A 171 -14.35 -31.93 9.09
CA ASP A 171 -14.58 -32.24 10.50
C ASP A 171 -13.60 -31.52 11.43
N GLU A 172 -13.86 -31.62 12.73
CA GLU A 172 -13.10 -30.96 13.78
C GLU A 172 -11.65 -31.45 13.87
N LYS A 173 -11.37 -32.70 13.48
CA LYS A 173 -10.01 -33.24 13.42
C LYS A 173 -9.21 -32.60 12.29
N ALA A 174 -9.81 -32.43 11.11
CA ALA A 174 -9.18 -31.78 9.96
C ALA A 174 -8.85 -30.31 10.26
N ARG A 175 -9.76 -29.58 10.94
CA ARG A 175 -9.49 -28.21 11.43
C ARG A 175 -8.30 -28.16 12.38
N ALA A 176 -8.26 -29.07 13.35
CA ALA A 176 -7.16 -29.15 14.32
C ALA A 176 -5.80 -29.41 13.64
N VAL A 177 -5.77 -30.20 12.56
CA VAL A 177 -4.54 -30.45 11.78
C VAL A 177 -4.06 -29.18 11.09
N ILE A 178 -4.95 -28.41 10.44
CA ILE A 178 -4.60 -27.14 9.77
C ILE A 178 -4.05 -26.15 10.78
N ILE A 179 -4.74 -25.96 11.91
CA ILE A 179 -4.31 -25.05 12.98
C ILE A 179 -2.94 -25.47 13.54
N ARG A 180 -2.68 -26.77 13.73
CA ARG A 180 -1.39 -27.26 14.22
C ARG A 180 -0.25 -26.99 13.23
N ARG A 181 -0.51 -27.11 11.93
CA ARG A 181 0.48 -26.78 10.88
C ARG A 181 0.82 -25.29 10.87
N LEU A 182 -0.20 -24.43 10.98
CA LEU A 182 0.00 -22.98 11.06
C LEU A 182 0.79 -22.59 12.31
N LYS A 183 0.47 -23.16 13.47
CA LYS A 183 1.24 -22.94 14.71
C LYS A 183 2.71 -23.33 14.55
N ARG A 184 2.98 -24.49 13.94
CA ARG A 184 4.35 -24.95 13.69
C ARG A 184 5.11 -24.01 12.75
N ALA A 185 4.47 -23.53 11.68
CA ALA A 185 5.08 -22.57 10.77
C ALA A 185 5.45 -21.25 11.48
N LEU A 186 4.61 -20.79 12.41
CA LEU A 186 4.90 -19.60 13.22
C LEU A 186 6.03 -19.83 14.24
N GLU A 187 6.13 -21.04 14.81
CA GLU A 187 7.24 -21.43 15.69
C GLU A 187 8.57 -21.54 14.94
N GLU A 188 8.56 -22.08 13.72
CA GLU A 188 9.74 -22.18 12.83
C GLU A 188 10.23 -20.78 12.40
N ALA A 189 9.33 -19.83 12.18
CA ALA A 189 9.67 -18.43 11.90
C ALA A 189 10.32 -17.69 13.09
N ASN A 190 10.07 -18.14 14.33
CA ASN A 190 10.70 -17.63 15.55
C ASN A 190 12.00 -18.35 15.94
N GLY A 191 12.52 -19.25 15.08
CA GLY A 191 13.82 -19.90 15.28
C GLY A 191 14.99 -18.91 15.26
N PRO A 192 16.16 -19.26 15.85
CA PRO A 192 17.29 -18.34 15.92
C PRO A 192 17.72 -17.90 14.51
N MET A 193 17.88 -16.58 14.34
CA MET A 193 18.36 -15.95 13.11
C MET A 193 19.62 -16.68 12.62
N PRO A 194 19.70 -17.13 11.34
CA PRO A 194 20.92 -17.72 10.86
C PRO A 194 22.02 -16.66 10.93
N LEU A 195 23.07 -16.95 11.70
CA LEU A 195 24.26 -16.12 11.77
C LEU A 195 24.75 -15.87 10.33
N PRO A 196 25.16 -14.63 10.00
CA PRO A 196 25.69 -14.34 8.69
C PRO A 196 26.85 -15.30 8.38
N PRO A 197 26.97 -15.79 7.13
CA PRO A 197 28.01 -16.73 6.76
C PRO A 197 29.36 -16.15 7.12
N ASN A 198 30.15 -16.91 7.88
CA ASN A 198 31.50 -16.55 8.28
C ASN A 198 32.26 -16.05 7.05
N GLY A 199 32.56 -14.75 7.06
CA GLY A 199 33.47 -14.13 6.12
C GLY A 199 34.77 -14.94 6.16
N SER A 200 35.10 -15.51 5.02
CA SER A 200 36.37 -16.10 4.70
C SER A 200 37.50 -15.10 4.97
N GLN A 201 38.04 -15.09 6.19
CA GLN A 201 39.43 -14.70 6.39
C GLN A 201 40.30 -15.87 5.95
N LYS A 202 40.63 -15.88 4.66
CA LYS A 202 41.74 -16.67 4.12
C LYS A 202 42.93 -15.74 3.93
N GLY A 203 43.98 -15.96 4.71
CA GLY A 203 45.36 -15.72 4.28
C GLY A 203 46.14 -14.64 5.03
N ARG A 204 47.00 -15.08 5.95
CA ARG A 204 48.46 -14.82 6.09
C ARG A 204 48.94 -15.85 7.11
N ASP A 205 49.34 -17.06 6.75
CA ASP A 205 50.65 -17.46 6.17
C ASP A 205 51.84 -16.56 6.54
N GLU A 206 52.38 -16.77 7.74
CA GLU A 206 53.82 -16.84 8.08
C GLU A 206 53.87 -17.75 9.33
N GLY A 207 54.63 -18.83 9.47
CA GLY A 207 55.97 -19.11 8.97
C GLY A 207 56.84 -19.49 10.17
N ARG A 208 56.90 -20.80 10.48
CA ARG A 208 58.00 -21.54 11.13
C ARG A 208 58.74 -20.92 12.34
N GLY A 209 58.77 -21.70 13.42
CA GLY A 209 60.06 -22.15 13.96
C GLY A 209 60.33 -21.91 15.45
N GLY A 210 60.65 -23.00 16.15
CA GLY A 210 61.70 -22.98 17.16
C GLY A 210 61.25 -23.00 18.62
N ALA A 211 61.00 -24.21 19.14
CA ALA A 211 61.24 -24.49 20.55
C ALA A 211 62.75 -24.42 20.85
N ARG A 212 63.13 -23.59 21.81
CA ARG A 212 64.36 -23.61 22.64
C ARG A 212 64.00 -22.72 23.84
N GLY A 213 63.82 -23.22 25.06
CA GLY A 213 64.86 -23.90 25.84
C GLY A 213 65.77 -22.81 26.41
N PHE A 214 65.43 -22.26 27.57
CA PHE A 214 66.36 -21.49 28.39
C PHE A 214 66.33 -22.03 29.81
N ASP A 215 67.42 -22.74 30.07
CA ASP A 215 67.96 -23.14 31.35
C ASP A 215 68.82 -21.98 31.90
N GLU A 216 69.20 -22.13 33.17
CA GLU A 216 69.78 -21.19 34.13
C GLU A 216 71.01 -20.36 33.71
N GLY A 217 71.16 -19.21 34.40
CA GLY A 217 72.33 -18.32 34.41
C GLY A 217 72.10 -17.08 35.25
#